data_AF-A0A150QVU7-F1
#
_entry.id   AF-A0A150QVU7-F1
#
_cell.length_a   1.000
_cell.length_b   1.000
_cell.length_c   1.000
_cell.angle_alpha   90.00
_cell.angle_beta   90.00
_cell.angle_gamma   90.00
#
_symmetry.space_group_name_H-M   'P 1'
#
loop_
_entity.id
_entity.type
_entity.pdbx_description
1 polymer ?
#
loop_
_entity_poly.entity_id
_entity_poly.type
_entity_poly.pdbx_seq_one_letter_code
_entity_poly.pdbx_strand_id
1 'polypeptide(L)'
;MSTTNDADRAAEELTGWFGDLLRLCDATVFAVASEPAHRKAAVLGVLTRNAKRLYERESDSAGKLFTPLCLVLASACRSLDLVPDAGQWKAAIENVLVLGPQLREVVTNMPAIVSVAGSPAALLKEHLDESLAQAGVTDRATILDHRNRRIALGLAINWGMRFLVAYALETTDPPETDAISARGLSWISKIIQPLVVRAA
;
A
#
# COMPACT_ATOMS: atom_id res chain seq x y z
N MET A 1 9.77 -3.10 -27.23
CA MET A 1 10.04 -1.68 -26.90
C MET A 1 8.83 -0.91 -26.35
N SER A 2 7.59 -1.46 -26.33
CA SER A 2 6.39 -0.72 -25.87
C SER A 2 6.11 -0.80 -24.35
N THR A 3 6.48 -1.89 -23.66
CA THR A 3 6.06 -2.16 -22.28
C THR A 3 6.79 -1.33 -21.22
N THR A 4 8.07 -1.03 -21.45
CA THR A 4 8.89 -0.21 -20.54
C THR A 4 8.33 1.21 -20.42
N ASN A 5 8.01 1.85 -21.55
CA ASN A 5 7.41 3.19 -21.56
C ASN A 5 6.03 3.24 -20.90
N ASP A 6 5.24 2.16 -20.99
CA ASP A 6 3.91 2.11 -20.35
C ASP A 6 4.01 1.96 -18.83
N ALA A 7 4.96 1.15 -18.34
CA ALA A 7 5.24 1.01 -16.92
C ALA A 7 5.82 2.30 -16.31
N ASP A 8 6.70 2.98 -17.04
CA ASP A 8 7.23 4.31 -16.66
C ASP A 8 6.09 5.32 -16.52
N ARG A 9 5.19 5.40 -17.52
CA ARG A 9 4.03 6.29 -17.47
C ARG A 9 3.09 5.97 -16.30
N ALA A 10 2.76 4.70 -16.07
CA ALA A 10 1.90 4.31 -14.95
C ALA A 10 2.53 4.68 -13.60
N ALA A 11 3.85 4.52 -13.47
CA ALA A 11 4.58 4.90 -12.28
C ALA A 11 4.58 6.42 -12.05
N GLU A 12 4.76 7.23 -13.10
CA GLU A 12 4.65 8.69 -13.03
C GLU A 12 3.24 9.14 -12.60
N GLU A 13 2.19 8.51 -13.15
CA GLU A 13 0.81 8.79 -12.76
C GLU A 13 0.56 8.46 -11.27
N LEU A 14 1.08 7.34 -10.77
CA LEU A 14 1.01 6.98 -9.35
C LEU A 14 1.80 7.93 -8.46
N THR A 15 2.99 8.38 -8.89
CA THR A 15 3.76 9.41 -8.17
C THR A 15 2.96 10.70 -8.04
N GLY A 16 2.39 11.19 -9.14
CA GLY A 16 1.58 12.41 -9.14
C GLY A 16 0.36 12.28 -8.23
N TRP A 17 -0.40 11.19 -8.37
CA TRP A 17 -1.56 10.91 -7.53
C TRP A 17 -1.21 10.81 -6.04
N PHE A 18 -0.15 10.09 -5.70
CA PHE A 18 0.25 9.93 -4.31
C PHE A 18 0.76 11.25 -3.72
N GLY A 19 1.44 12.09 -4.52
CA GLY A 19 1.81 13.44 -4.13
C GLY A 19 0.59 14.33 -3.84
N ASP A 20 -0.49 14.22 -4.63
CA ASP A 20 -1.75 14.91 -4.38
C ASP A 20 -2.41 14.43 -3.08
N LEU A 21 -2.43 13.11 -2.85
CA LEU A 21 -2.93 12.49 -1.64
C LEU A 21 -2.15 12.97 -0.40
N LEU A 22 -0.82 13.03 -0.46
CA LEU A 22 0.00 13.54 0.64
C LEU A 22 -0.33 15.00 0.96
N ARG A 23 -0.45 15.86 -0.06
CA ARG A 23 -0.83 17.27 0.13
C ARG A 23 -2.22 17.41 0.75
N LEU A 24 -3.17 16.59 0.32
CA LEU A 24 -4.52 16.56 0.90
C LEU A 24 -4.48 16.12 2.36
N CYS A 25 -3.76 15.05 2.69
CA CYS A 25 -3.59 14.57 4.06
C CYS A 25 -2.92 15.63 4.94
N ASP A 26 -1.89 16.31 4.45
CA ASP A 26 -1.25 17.42 5.16
C ASP A 26 -2.25 18.55 5.45
N ALA A 27 -3.08 18.92 4.48
CA ALA A 27 -4.05 20.01 4.61
C ALA A 27 -5.28 19.66 5.47
N THR A 28 -5.63 18.38 5.60
CA THR A 28 -6.90 17.96 6.23
C THR A 28 -6.68 17.10 7.48
N VAL A 29 -5.91 16.02 7.36
CA VAL A 29 -5.76 14.99 8.39
C VAL A 29 -4.65 15.33 9.37
N PHE A 30 -3.56 15.96 8.92
CA PHE A 30 -2.38 16.25 9.75
C PHE A 30 -2.33 17.70 10.27
N ALA A 31 -3.07 18.63 9.67
CA ALA A 31 -3.12 20.05 10.06
C ALA A 31 -3.96 20.35 11.32
N VAL A 32 -4.42 19.33 12.05
CA VAL A 32 -5.33 19.50 13.21
C VAL A 32 -4.69 20.26 14.38
N ALA A 33 -3.36 20.42 14.40
CA ALA A 33 -2.65 21.14 15.46
C ALA A 33 -1.62 22.16 14.93
N SER A 34 -1.47 23.26 15.66
CA SER A 34 -0.49 24.33 15.37
C SER A 34 0.94 23.94 15.76
N GLU A 35 1.10 23.23 16.87
CA GLU A 35 2.41 22.85 17.42
C GLU A 35 3.06 21.69 16.65
N PRO A 36 4.37 21.77 16.31
CA PRO A 36 5.07 20.71 15.58
C PRO A 36 5.01 19.34 16.25
N ALA A 37 5.10 19.27 17.58
CA ALA A 37 5.02 18.00 18.32
C ALA A 37 3.62 17.39 18.24
N HIS A 38 2.57 18.21 18.31
CA HIS A 38 1.19 17.76 18.18
C HIS A 38 0.87 17.27 16.77
N ARG A 39 1.41 17.92 15.73
CA ARG A 39 1.30 17.41 14.35
C ARG A 39 1.93 16.03 14.19
N LYS A 40 3.12 15.81 14.77
CA LYS A 40 3.76 14.48 14.78
C LYS A 40 2.90 13.44 15.50
N ALA A 41 2.29 13.81 16.64
CA ALA A 41 1.38 12.93 17.37
C ALA A 41 0.11 12.62 16.56
N ALA A 42 -0.44 13.60 15.82
CA ALA A 42 -1.59 13.40 14.95
C ALA A 42 -1.28 12.41 13.81
N VAL A 43 -0.13 12.56 13.14
CA VAL A 43 0.36 11.61 12.12
C VAL A 43 0.47 10.20 12.69
N LEU A 44 1.11 10.05 13.87
CA LEU A 44 1.23 8.75 14.52
C LEU A 44 -0.14 8.16 14.90
N GLY A 45 -1.06 8.98 15.40
CA GLY A 45 -2.41 8.55 15.72
C GLY A 45 -3.18 8.05 14.50
N VAL A 46 -3.03 8.69 13.34
CA VAL A 46 -3.63 8.26 12.07
C VAL A 46 -2.99 6.96 11.59
N LEU A 47 -1.65 6.88 11.65
CA LEU A 47 -0.90 5.67 11.30
C LEU A 47 -1.37 4.47 12.12
N THR A 48 -1.36 4.59 13.45
CA THR A 48 -1.72 3.50 14.36
C THR A 48 -3.18 3.06 14.18
N ARG A 49 -4.14 3.99 14.10
CA ARG A 49 -5.55 3.62 13.93
C ARG A 49 -5.81 2.88 12.62
N ASN A 50 -5.18 3.29 11.53
CA ASN A 50 -5.41 2.65 10.24
C ASN A 50 -4.58 1.38 10.07
N ALA A 51 -3.38 1.30 10.66
CA ALA A 51 -2.60 0.06 10.71
C ALA A 51 -3.34 -1.06 11.46
N LYS A 52 -4.00 -0.74 12.59
CA LYS A 52 -4.88 -1.69 13.29
C LYS A 52 -6.03 -2.17 12.41
N ARG A 53 -6.72 -1.26 11.72
CA ARG A 53 -7.82 -1.61 10.80
C ARG A 53 -7.37 -2.50 9.64
N LEU A 54 -6.16 -2.27 9.09
CA LEU A 54 -5.58 -3.14 8.08
C LEU A 54 -5.28 -4.52 8.66
N TYR A 55 -4.62 -4.56 9.81
CA TYR A 55 -4.21 -5.79 10.47
C TYR A 55 -5.41 -6.70 10.86
N GLU A 56 -6.51 -6.11 11.34
CA GLU A 56 -7.70 -6.85 11.80
C GLU A 56 -8.58 -7.40 10.66
N ARG A 57 -8.36 -6.98 9.42
CA ARG A 57 -9.24 -7.30 8.29
C ARG A 57 -8.49 -8.06 7.21
N GLU A 58 -9.12 -9.07 6.64
CA GLU A 58 -8.62 -9.74 5.45
C GLU A 58 -8.76 -8.84 4.21
N SER A 59 -7.98 -9.14 3.18
CA SER A 59 -8.13 -8.50 1.87
C SER A 59 -9.49 -8.85 1.27
N ASP A 60 -10.34 -7.85 1.04
CA ASP A 60 -11.67 -8.03 0.46
C ASP A 60 -11.77 -7.53 -0.98
N SER A 61 -12.55 -8.22 -1.82
CA SER A 61 -12.79 -7.83 -3.21
C SER A 61 -13.67 -6.57 -3.38
N ALA A 62 -14.15 -5.97 -2.28
CA ALA A 62 -14.96 -4.76 -2.28
C ALA A 62 -14.12 -3.48 -2.03
N GLY A 63 -12.79 -3.59 -1.91
CA GLY A 63 -11.90 -2.44 -1.84
C GLY A 63 -11.88 -1.72 -0.49
N LYS A 64 -12.47 -2.28 0.59
CA LYS A 64 -12.65 -1.56 1.87
C LYS A 64 -11.34 -1.21 2.57
N LEU A 65 -10.23 -1.84 2.20
CA LEU A 65 -8.91 -1.54 2.74
C LEU A 65 -8.21 -0.37 2.05
N PHE A 66 -8.75 0.17 0.94
CA PHE A 66 -8.08 1.22 0.17
C PHE A 66 -7.82 2.49 0.98
N THR A 67 -8.85 3.04 1.62
CA THR A 67 -8.69 4.25 2.45
C THR A 67 -7.75 4.02 3.65
N PRO A 68 -7.91 2.96 4.46
CA PRO A 68 -6.95 2.66 5.52
C PRO A 68 -5.51 2.52 5.00
N LEU A 69 -5.32 1.85 3.86
CA LEU A 69 -4.01 1.69 3.22
C LEU A 69 -3.41 3.02 2.79
N CYS A 70 -4.18 3.88 2.13
CA CYS A 70 -3.75 5.22 1.74
C CYS A 70 -3.31 6.06 2.94
N LEU A 71 -4.09 6.03 4.03
CA LEU A 71 -3.76 6.75 5.25
C LEU A 71 -2.51 6.20 5.95
N VAL A 72 -2.32 4.87 5.96
CA VAL A 72 -1.11 4.25 6.48
C VAL A 72 0.11 4.67 5.67
N LEU A 73 0.05 4.55 4.34
CA LEU A 73 1.14 4.94 3.46
C LEU A 73 1.49 6.43 3.62
N ALA A 74 0.49 7.31 3.60
CA ALA A 74 0.69 8.74 3.76
C ALA A 74 1.32 9.09 5.12
N SER A 75 0.82 8.48 6.20
CA SER A 75 1.33 8.75 7.55
C SER A 75 2.73 8.18 7.78
N ALA A 76 3.03 7.01 7.20
CA ALA A 76 4.34 6.38 7.24
C ALA A 76 5.38 7.21 6.47
N CYS A 77 5.04 7.64 5.26
CA CYS A 77 5.83 8.56 4.44
C CYS A 77 6.14 9.85 5.20
N ARG A 78 5.12 10.47 5.80
CA ARG A 78 5.29 11.69 6.60
C ARG A 78 6.16 11.48 7.84
N SER A 79 6.04 10.34 8.49
CA SER A 79 6.85 9.99 9.68
C SER A 79 8.33 9.78 9.36
N LEU A 80 8.63 9.33 8.14
CA LEU A 80 10.00 9.09 7.65
C LEU A 80 10.56 10.25 6.82
N ASP A 81 9.76 11.28 6.54
CA ASP A 81 10.08 12.38 5.62
C ASP A 81 10.49 11.86 4.23
N LEU A 82 9.66 10.95 3.70
CA LEU A 82 9.88 10.27 2.43
C LEU A 82 8.67 10.43 1.53
N VAL A 83 8.90 10.61 0.23
CA VAL A 83 7.85 10.59 -0.81
C VAL A 83 8.28 9.58 -1.86
N PRO A 84 7.47 8.54 -2.14
CA PRO A 84 7.84 7.55 -3.13
C PRO A 84 7.95 8.14 -4.53
N ASP A 85 9.10 7.95 -5.18
CA ASP A 85 9.34 8.42 -6.55
C ASP A 85 8.84 7.41 -7.61
N ALA A 86 8.92 7.81 -8.89
CA ALA A 86 8.49 6.97 -10.00
C ALA A 86 9.31 5.66 -10.09
N GLY A 87 10.58 5.65 -9.68
CA GLY A 87 11.40 4.44 -9.66
C GLY A 87 10.86 3.43 -8.65
N GLN A 88 10.45 3.87 -7.47
CA GLN A 88 9.87 3.02 -6.44
C GLN A 88 8.49 2.49 -6.85
N TRP A 89 7.65 3.32 -7.48
CA TRP A 89 6.35 2.88 -8.01
C TRP A 89 6.50 1.88 -9.16
N LYS A 90 7.42 2.13 -10.09
CA LYS A 90 7.76 1.20 -11.17
C LYS A 90 8.20 -0.14 -10.61
N ALA A 91 9.13 -0.14 -9.66
CA ALA A 91 9.57 -1.36 -9.01
C ALA A 91 8.41 -2.10 -8.31
N ALA A 92 7.47 -1.39 -7.70
CA ALA A 92 6.28 -2.01 -7.11
C ALA A 92 5.39 -2.68 -8.17
N ILE A 93 5.13 -1.98 -9.28
CA ILE A 93 4.35 -2.50 -10.42
C ILE A 93 5.04 -3.75 -11.00
N GLU A 94 6.32 -3.65 -11.36
CA GLU A 94 7.08 -4.74 -11.97
C GLU A 94 7.14 -5.96 -11.06
N ASN A 95 7.32 -5.76 -9.75
CA ASN A 95 7.27 -6.86 -8.79
C ASN A 95 5.91 -7.57 -8.80
N VAL A 96 4.79 -6.85 -8.82
CA VAL A 96 3.48 -7.48 -8.87
C VAL A 96 3.23 -8.17 -10.21
N LEU A 97 3.70 -7.59 -11.33
CA LEU A 97 3.55 -8.19 -12.65
C LEU A 97 4.39 -9.46 -12.83
N VAL A 98 5.63 -9.48 -12.32
CA VAL A 98 6.56 -10.62 -12.42
C VAL A 98 6.27 -11.69 -11.37
N LEU A 99 6.03 -11.28 -10.12
CA LEU A 99 5.75 -12.22 -9.02
C LEU A 99 4.30 -12.69 -9.04
N GLY A 100 3.35 -11.94 -9.60
CA GLY A 100 1.93 -12.30 -9.61
C GLY A 100 1.65 -13.69 -10.22
N PRO A 101 2.19 -14.04 -11.40
CA PRO A 101 2.08 -15.39 -11.97
C PRO A 101 2.74 -16.48 -11.09
N GLN A 102 3.93 -16.22 -10.56
CA GLN A 102 4.67 -17.18 -9.72
C GLN A 102 3.98 -17.42 -8.38
N LEU A 103 3.47 -16.37 -7.75
CA LEU A 103 2.69 -16.45 -6.52
C LEU A 103 1.37 -17.19 -6.76
N ARG A 104 0.71 -16.95 -7.91
CA ARG A 104 -0.49 -17.73 -8.29
C ARG A 104 -0.18 -19.21 -8.48
N GLU A 105 0.94 -19.55 -9.11
CA GLU A 105 1.37 -20.93 -9.30
C GLU A 105 1.69 -21.62 -7.96
N VAL A 106 2.40 -20.94 -7.06
CA VAL A 106 2.68 -21.42 -5.70
C VAL A 106 1.39 -21.64 -4.91
N VAL A 107 0.47 -20.67 -4.93
CA VAL A 107 -0.84 -20.77 -4.27
C VAL A 107 -1.67 -21.94 -4.83
N THR A 108 -1.68 -22.11 -6.14
CA THR A 108 -2.45 -23.18 -6.81
C THR A 108 -1.87 -24.58 -6.53
N ASN A 109 -0.55 -24.68 -6.34
CA ASN A 109 0.16 -25.94 -6.10
C ASN A 109 0.33 -26.31 -4.62
N MET A 110 -0.15 -25.48 -3.68
CA MET A 110 -0.10 -25.78 -2.26
C MET A 110 -1.23 -26.76 -1.86
N PRO A 111 -0.96 -27.76 -0.99
CA PRO A 111 -1.99 -28.67 -0.50
C PRO A 111 -3.12 -27.89 0.19
N ALA A 112 -4.38 -28.29 -0.01
CA ALA A 112 -5.56 -27.60 0.54
C ALA A 112 -5.53 -27.40 2.07
N ILE A 113 -4.72 -28.15 2.80
CA ILE A 113 -4.50 -28.02 4.26
C ILE A 113 -3.58 -26.83 4.62
N VAL A 114 -2.80 -26.30 3.68
CA VAL A 114 -1.88 -25.15 3.82
C VAL A 114 -2.41 -23.90 3.11
N SER A 115 -3.62 -23.96 2.54
CA SER A 115 -4.28 -22.87 1.81
C SER A 115 -4.77 -21.75 2.75
N VAL A 116 -3.84 -21.09 3.43
CA VAL A 116 -4.06 -19.76 4.05
C VAL A 116 -3.48 -18.66 3.16
N ALA A 117 -2.51 -19.01 2.30
CA ALA A 117 -1.97 -18.10 1.29
C ALA A 117 -3.04 -17.79 0.24
N GLY A 118 -3.76 -16.69 0.47
CA GLY A 118 -4.71 -16.12 -0.48
C GLY A 118 -4.02 -15.59 -1.74
N SER A 119 -4.78 -14.87 -2.55
CA SER A 119 -4.31 -14.20 -3.76
C SER A 119 -3.02 -13.38 -3.55
N PRO A 120 -2.28 -13.00 -4.62
CA PRO A 120 -1.09 -12.16 -4.49
C PRO A 120 -1.25 -10.93 -3.58
N ALA A 121 -2.42 -10.26 -3.59
CA ALA A 121 -2.68 -9.16 -2.66
C ALA A 121 -2.71 -9.61 -1.19
N ALA A 122 -3.29 -10.77 -0.87
CA ALA A 122 -3.30 -11.31 0.49
C ALA A 122 -1.88 -11.58 1.01
N LEU A 123 -1.01 -12.19 0.21
CA LEU A 123 0.39 -12.42 0.57
C LEU A 123 1.17 -11.13 0.80
N LEU A 124 0.99 -10.13 -0.07
CA LEU A 124 1.64 -8.82 0.09
C LEU A 124 1.11 -8.08 1.32
N LYS A 125 -0.16 -8.27 1.66
CA LYS A 125 -0.76 -7.74 2.88
C LYS A 125 -0.16 -8.37 4.12
N GLU A 126 0.10 -9.68 4.15
CA GLU A 126 0.76 -10.33 5.29
C GLU A 126 2.13 -9.72 5.58
N HIS A 127 2.94 -9.48 4.55
CA HIS A 127 4.24 -8.80 4.69
C HIS A 127 4.12 -7.35 5.16
N LEU A 128 3.08 -6.64 4.69
CA LEU A 128 2.74 -5.31 5.17
C LEU A 128 2.40 -5.35 6.67
N ASP A 129 1.51 -6.25 7.08
CA ASP A 129 1.04 -6.41 8.45
C ASP A 129 2.18 -6.76 9.41
N GLU A 130 3.07 -7.66 8.99
CA GLU A 130 4.28 -7.99 9.75
C GLU A 130 5.19 -6.76 9.92
N SER A 131 5.42 -6.00 8.84
CA SER A 131 6.25 -4.80 8.89
C SER A 131 5.65 -3.72 9.78
N LEU A 132 4.33 -3.53 9.76
CA LEU A 132 3.60 -2.62 10.65
C LEU A 132 3.67 -3.06 12.12
N ALA A 133 3.57 -4.36 12.38
CA ALA A 133 3.74 -4.92 13.72
C ALA A 133 5.17 -4.70 14.24
N GLN A 134 6.18 -4.98 13.42
CA GLN A 134 7.59 -4.74 13.76
C GLN A 134 7.88 -3.24 13.99
N ALA A 135 7.25 -2.36 13.22
CA ALA A 135 7.33 -0.91 13.42
C ALA A 135 6.68 -0.44 14.73
N GLY A 136 5.89 -1.29 15.40
CA GLY A 136 5.21 -0.97 16.65
C GLY A 136 4.02 -0.03 16.48
N VAL A 137 3.37 -0.07 15.31
CA VAL A 137 2.20 0.77 15.01
C VAL A 137 0.88 -0.01 15.04
N THR A 138 0.93 -1.29 15.43
CA THR A 138 -0.24 -2.13 15.72
C THR A 138 -0.32 -2.43 17.23
N ASP A 139 -1.28 -3.25 17.65
CA ASP A 139 -1.39 -3.71 19.04
C ASP A 139 -0.38 -4.81 19.42
N ARG A 140 0.42 -5.30 18.46
CA ARG A 140 1.48 -6.26 18.76
C ARG A 140 2.68 -5.53 19.35
N ALA A 141 3.20 -6.07 20.45
CA ALA A 141 4.45 -5.58 21.03
C ALA A 141 5.61 -5.79 20.05
N THR A 142 6.48 -4.78 19.93
CA THR A 142 7.73 -4.88 19.18
C THR A 142 8.93 -4.78 20.11
N ILE A 143 9.88 -5.69 19.94
CA ILE A 143 11.16 -5.68 20.66
C ILE A 143 12.21 -4.82 19.96
N LEU A 144 11.90 -4.31 18.76
CA LEU A 144 12.85 -3.52 17.99
C LEU A 144 13.11 -2.17 18.66
N ASP A 145 14.35 -1.71 18.58
CA ASP A 145 14.72 -0.35 18.96
C ASP A 145 14.15 0.69 17.98
N HIS A 146 14.30 1.97 18.31
CA HIS A 146 13.77 3.07 17.49
C HIS A 146 14.30 3.09 16.04
N ARG A 147 15.58 2.75 15.82
CA ARG A 147 16.16 2.73 14.47
C ARG A 147 15.56 1.59 13.65
N ASN A 148 15.48 0.40 14.24
CA ASN A 148 14.94 -0.78 13.59
C ASN A 148 13.43 -0.65 13.32
N ARG A 149 12.67 0.03 14.18
CA ARG A 149 11.27 0.40 13.90
C ARG A 149 11.12 1.30 12.68
N ARG A 150 12.02 2.27 12.49
CA ARG A 150 12.01 3.13 11.29
C ARG A 150 12.30 2.33 10.02
N ILE A 151 13.21 1.35 10.09
CA ILE A 151 13.49 0.44 8.96
C ILE A 151 12.24 -0.39 8.65
N ALA A 152 11.61 -0.98 9.66
CA ALA A 152 10.37 -1.74 9.50
C ALA A 152 9.24 -0.88 8.90
N LEU A 153 9.13 0.39 9.30
CA LEU A 153 8.18 1.33 8.71
C LEU A 153 8.49 1.64 7.24
N GLY A 154 9.76 1.72 6.86
CA GLY A 154 10.18 1.83 5.45
C GLY A 154 9.82 0.59 4.64
N LEU A 155 9.99 -0.61 5.21
CA LEU A 155 9.53 -1.86 4.61
C LEU A 155 8.00 -1.89 4.47
N ALA A 156 7.27 -1.40 5.47
CA ALA A 156 5.81 -1.28 5.39
C ALA A 156 5.36 -0.38 4.23
N ILE A 157 6.05 0.74 3.94
CA ILE A 157 5.77 1.55 2.75
C ILE A 157 5.98 0.70 1.49
N ASN A 158 7.10 0.01 1.40
CA ASN A 158 7.47 -0.79 0.24
C ASN A 158 6.46 -1.94 -0.03
N TRP A 159 6.06 -2.67 1.01
CA TRP A 159 5.03 -3.71 0.90
C TRP A 159 3.65 -3.11 0.64
N GLY A 160 3.31 -2.00 1.28
CA GLY A 160 2.02 -1.33 1.09
C GLY A 160 1.82 -0.82 -0.34
N MET A 161 2.87 -0.34 -1.01
CA MET A 161 2.82 0.01 -2.43
C MET A 161 2.53 -1.21 -3.32
N ARG A 162 3.21 -2.34 -3.08
CA ARG A 162 2.96 -3.58 -3.83
C ARG A 162 1.57 -4.13 -3.55
N PHE A 163 1.16 -4.13 -2.29
CA PHE A 163 -0.18 -4.53 -1.88
C PHE A 163 -1.22 -3.66 -2.57
N LEU A 164 -1.06 -2.34 -2.60
CA LEU A 164 -2.00 -1.44 -3.30
C LEU A 164 -2.17 -1.80 -4.78
N VAL A 165 -1.06 -2.06 -5.46
CA VAL A 165 -1.07 -2.45 -6.88
C VAL A 165 -1.80 -3.78 -7.09
N ALA A 166 -1.44 -4.82 -6.32
CA ALA A 166 -2.09 -6.13 -6.42
C ALA A 166 -3.57 -6.05 -6.04
N TYR A 167 -3.89 -5.29 -5.00
CA TYR A 167 -5.24 -5.10 -4.50
C TYR A 167 -6.13 -4.42 -5.55
N ALA A 168 -5.62 -3.41 -6.26
CA ALA A 168 -6.36 -2.76 -7.35
C ALA A 168 -6.65 -3.70 -8.54
N LEU A 169 -5.75 -4.65 -8.82
CA LEU A 169 -5.94 -5.65 -9.89
C LEU A 169 -6.92 -6.76 -9.50
N GLU A 170 -7.01 -7.09 -8.21
CA GLU A 170 -7.85 -8.18 -7.70
C GLU A 170 -9.23 -7.72 -7.22
N THR A 171 -9.44 -6.41 -7.03
CA THR A 171 -10.73 -5.85 -6.65
C THR A 171 -11.65 -5.82 -7.87
N THR A 172 -12.76 -6.56 -7.82
CA THR A 172 -13.67 -6.75 -8.97
C THR A 172 -14.75 -5.67 -9.09
N ASP A 173 -15.09 -4.99 -7.99
CA ASP A 173 -16.07 -3.90 -7.99
C ASP A 173 -15.62 -2.77 -7.04
N PRO A 174 -14.53 -2.06 -7.38
CA PRO A 174 -14.04 -0.97 -6.57
C PRO A 174 -15.02 0.21 -6.61
N PRO A 175 -15.32 0.87 -5.48
CA PRO A 175 -16.09 2.10 -5.50
C PRO A 175 -15.41 3.14 -6.41
N GLU A 176 -16.20 3.81 -7.26
CA GLU A 176 -15.68 4.77 -8.25
C GLU A 176 -14.98 5.97 -7.61
N THR A 177 -15.45 6.35 -6.42
CA THR A 177 -14.90 7.43 -5.60
C THR A 177 -14.71 6.94 -4.18
N ASP A 178 -13.59 7.33 -3.56
CA ASP A 178 -13.35 7.05 -2.14
C ASP A 178 -13.36 8.35 -1.34
N ALA A 179 -13.57 8.25 -0.03
CA ALA A 179 -13.73 9.36 0.90
C ALA A 179 -12.51 10.31 0.94
N ILE A 180 -11.35 9.84 0.47
CA ILE A 180 -10.07 10.55 0.57
C ILE A 180 -9.52 10.96 -0.81
N SER A 181 -10.03 10.43 -1.91
CA SER A 181 -9.52 10.76 -3.24
C SER A 181 -10.58 10.56 -4.31
N ALA A 182 -10.68 11.52 -5.23
CA ALA A 182 -11.49 11.38 -6.45
C ALA A 182 -10.95 10.27 -7.38
N ARG A 183 -9.71 9.82 -7.17
CA ARG A 183 -9.09 8.68 -7.85
C ARG A 183 -8.92 7.52 -6.85
N GLY A 184 -9.76 6.49 -6.98
CA GLY A 184 -9.76 5.29 -6.13
C GLY A 184 -9.10 4.07 -6.79
N LEU A 185 -9.35 2.88 -6.23
CA LEU A 185 -8.84 1.60 -6.76
C LEU A 185 -9.21 1.38 -8.24
N SER A 186 -10.40 1.80 -8.68
CA SER A 186 -10.82 1.69 -10.09
C SER A 186 -9.86 2.41 -11.04
N TRP A 187 -9.43 3.62 -10.66
CA TRP A 187 -8.47 4.39 -11.46
C TRP A 187 -7.09 3.74 -11.48
N ILE A 188 -6.60 3.26 -10.31
CA ILE A 188 -5.33 2.53 -10.22
C ILE A 188 -5.38 1.26 -11.09
N SER A 189 -6.49 0.53 -11.05
CA SER A 189 -6.67 -0.66 -11.89
C SER A 189 -6.60 -0.31 -13.38
N LYS A 190 -7.26 0.76 -13.82
CA LYS A 190 -7.25 1.22 -15.23
C LYS A 190 -5.86 1.54 -15.77
N ILE A 191 -4.95 2.06 -14.93
CA ILE A 191 -3.58 2.39 -15.36
C ILE A 191 -2.66 1.16 -15.36
N ILE A 192 -2.90 0.16 -14.50
CA ILE A 192 -2.04 -1.02 -14.35
C ILE A 192 -2.52 -2.21 -15.19
N GLN A 193 -3.82 -2.44 -15.33
CA GLN A 193 -4.40 -3.58 -16.04
C GLN A 193 -3.86 -3.77 -17.48
N PRO A 194 -3.64 -2.71 -18.29
CA PRO A 194 -3.04 -2.86 -19.62
C PRO A 194 -1.64 -3.47 -19.61
N LEU A 195 -0.89 -3.32 -18.51
CA LEU A 195 0.45 -3.88 -18.34
C LEU A 195 0.39 -5.38 -18.07
N VAL A 196 -0.64 -5.85 -17.34
CA VAL A 196 -0.89 -7.28 -17.07
C VAL A 196 -1.16 -8.04 -18.37
N VAL A 197 -2.02 -7.50 -19.23
CA VAL A 197 -2.40 -8.13 -20.51
C VAL A 197 -1.21 -8.26 -21.46
N ARG A 198 -0.23 -7.37 -21.36
CA ARG A 198 0.99 -7.38 -22.20
C ARG A 198 2.13 -8.22 -21.64
N ALA A 199 2.04 -8.59 -20.35
CA ALA A 199 3.02 -9.42 -19.67
C ALA A 199 2.66 -10.92 -19.70
N ALA A 200 1.39 -11.24 -19.98
CA ALA A 200 0.89 -12.59 -20.23
C ALA A 200 1.08 -13.01 -21.69
#